data_AF-A0A645F658-F1
#
_entry.id   AF-A0A645F658-F1
#
_cell.length_a   1.000
_cell.length_b   1.000
_cell.length_c   1.000
_cell.angle_alpha   90.00
_cell.angle_beta   90.00
_cell.angle_gamma   90.00
#
_symmetry.space_group_name_H-M   'P 1'
#
loop_
_entity.id
_entity.type
_entity.pdbx_description
1 polymer ?
#
loop_
_entity_poly.entity_id
_entity_poly.type
_entity_poly.pdbx_seq_one_letter_code
_entity_poly.pdbx_strand_id
1 'polypeptide(L)'
;MHDEQLDEQDFLHRVDLLNLMGQNVMISRFRRFFELVNYFGQFKLIKLRIVVGLPTFIKILDPSNYTDLRGGLLEAVGALFQNNVKVYLYPAINSESGEIVYPDDHLFSPETRLLWKYLNSTGSILIIKSLSTNETGITSEFISRLIASGDERLSQYLPEPVYRHIRENGLFGFKKNK
;
A
#
# COMPACT_ATOMS: atom_id res chain seq x y z
N MET A 1 -9.70 17.00 -8.07
CA MET A 1 -8.84 16.41 -7.04
C MET A 1 -8.65 17.50 -6.01
N HIS A 2 -9.23 17.36 -4.81
CA HIS A 2 -8.93 18.30 -3.73
C HIS A 2 -7.49 18.01 -3.28
N ASP A 3 -6.64 19.03 -3.26
CA ASP A 3 -5.43 19.04 -2.45
C ASP A 3 -5.89 18.90 -0.99
N GLU A 4 -5.95 17.67 -0.48
CA GLU A 4 -5.73 17.46 0.94
C GLU A 4 -4.29 17.89 1.20
N GLN A 5 -4.14 19.13 1.66
CA GLN A 5 -2.88 19.68 2.09
C GLN A 5 -2.32 18.71 3.14
N LEU A 6 -1.26 18.01 2.78
CA LEU A 6 -0.67 16.98 3.62
C LEU A 6 -0.24 17.66 4.93
N ASP A 7 -0.82 17.24 6.04
CA ASP A 7 -0.38 17.66 7.35
C ASP A 7 0.99 17.01 7.62
N GLU A 8 2.05 17.82 7.50
CA GLU A 8 3.43 17.39 7.65
C GLU A 8 3.68 16.77 9.03
N GLN A 9 3.02 17.27 10.06
CA GLN A 9 3.19 16.80 11.43
C GLN A 9 2.57 15.41 11.58
N ASP A 10 1.34 15.22 11.09
CA ASP A 10 0.69 13.91 11.07
C ASP A 10 1.45 12.90 10.20
N PHE A 11 2.06 13.35 9.10
CA PHE A 11 2.90 12.49 8.28
C PHE A 11 4.14 12.00 9.05
N LEU A 12 4.86 12.90 9.74
CA LEU A 12 6.02 12.53 10.55
C LEU A 12 5.64 11.63 11.73
N HIS A 13 4.49 11.85 12.38
CA HIS A 13 4.00 10.96 13.43
C HIS A 13 3.81 9.52 12.95
N ARG A 14 3.37 9.31 11.70
CA ARG A 14 3.25 7.95 11.14
C ARG A 14 4.62 7.29 10.97
N VAL A 15 5.62 8.07 10.58
CA VAL A 15 7.01 7.60 10.47
C VAL A 15 7.52 7.16 11.84
N ASP A 16 7.28 7.97 12.88
CA ASP A 16 7.68 7.66 14.25
C ASP A 16 6.97 6.40 14.78
N LEU A 17 5.69 6.22 14.48
CA LEU A 17 4.96 5.01 14.86
C LEU A 17 5.48 3.75 14.19
N LEU A 18 5.84 3.82 12.91
CA LEU A 18 6.47 2.70 12.19
C LEU A 18 7.86 2.38 12.77
N ASN A 19 8.65 3.41 13.07
CA ASN A 19 9.96 3.24 13.71
C ASN A 19 9.83 2.64 15.12
N LEU A 20 8.81 3.04 15.89
CA LEU A 20 8.48 2.48 17.21
C LEU A 20 8.18 0.97 17.12
N MET A 21 7.63 0.51 16.00
CA MET A 21 7.41 -0.91 15.69
C MET A 21 8.65 -1.62 15.12
N GLY A 22 9.82 -0.96 15.12
CA GLY A 22 11.07 -1.50 14.60
C GLY A 22 11.14 -1.57 13.06
N GLN A 23 10.23 -0.90 12.35
CA GLN A 23 10.27 -0.82 10.89
C GLN A 23 11.25 0.27 10.45
N ASN A 24 12.00 0.02 9.38
CA ASN A 24 12.82 1.05 8.74
C ASN A 24 11.95 1.81 7.72
N VAL A 25 11.86 3.12 7.87
CA VAL A 25 11.06 3.97 6.98
C VAL A 25 11.97 4.78 6.05
N MET A 26 11.66 4.74 4.75
CA MET A 26 12.24 5.62 3.74
C MET A 26 11.17 6.59 3.25
N ILE A 27 11.44 7.89 3.34
CA ILE A 27 10.63 8.93 2.71
C ILE A 27 11.27 9.27 1.37
N SER A 28 10.49 9.24 0.30
CA SER A 28 10.97 9.58 -1.04
C SER A 28 9.94 10.43 -1.78
N ARG A 29 10.41 11.13 -2.81
CA ARG A 29 9.56 11.89 -3.74
C ARG A 29 9.22 11.09 -4.99
N PHE A 30 9.48 9.78 -4.99
CA PHE A 30 9.14 8.90 -6.10
C PHE A 30 7.62 8.76 -6.18
N ARG A 31 7.06 9.02 -7.36
CA ARG A 31 5.62 8.90 -7.59
C ARG A 31 5.28 7.56 -8.21
N ARG A 32 6.24 6.95 -8.93
CA ARG A 32 6.04 5.71 -9.68
C ARG A 32 6.91 4.59 -9.11
N PHE A 33 6.35 3.39 -9.03
CA PHE A 33 7.06 2.24 -8.47
C PHE A 33 8.33 1.87 -9.24
N PHE A 34 8.39 2.09 -10.55
CA PHE A 34 9.63 1.83 -11.29
C PHE A 34 10.76 2.79 -10.91
N GLU A 35 10.45 4.01 -10.45
CA GLU A 35 11.48 4.95 -9.95
C GLU A 35 12.11 4.40 -8.65
N LEU A 36 11.27 3.85 -7.78
CA LEU A 36 11.71 3.17 -6.55
C LEU A 36 12.56 1.94 -6.86
N VAL A 37 12.15 1.12 -7.83
CA VAL A 37 12.93 -0.04 -8.29
C VAL A 37 14.28 0.40 -8.87
N ASN A 38 14.30 1.43 -9.71
CA ASN A 38 15.54 1.96 -10.29
C ASN A 38 16.49 2.49 -9.22
N TYR A 39 15.96 3.19 -8.21
CA TYR A 39 16.75 3.64 -7.06
C TYR A 39 17.37 2.46 -6.32
N PHE A 40 16.61 1.40 -6.05
CA PHE A 40 17.17 0.22 -5.38
C PHE A 40 18.10 -0.62 -6.26
N GLY A 41 17.92 -0.55 -7.58
CA GLY A 41 18.76 -1.23 -8.57
C GLY A 41 20.22 -0.77 -8.58
N GLN A 42 20.52 0.42 -8.01
CA GLN A 42 21.91 0.88 -7.84
C GLN A 42 22.67 0.11 -6.74
N PHE A 43 21.97 -0.70 -5.93
CA PHE A 43 22.57 -1.51 -4.87
C PHE A 43 22.60 -3.00 -5.25
N LYS A 44 23.53 -3.75 -4.65
CA LYS A 44 23.62 -5.21 -4.83
C LYS A 44 22.54 -5.93 -4.02
N LEU A 45 21.31 -5.94 -4.54
CA LEU A 45 20.17 -6.65 -3.95
C LEU A 45 19.91 -7.99 -4.65
N ILE A 46 19.98 -9.08 -3.89
CA ILE A 46 19.73 -10.43 -4.41
C ILE A 46 18.23 -10.60 -4.75
N LYS A 47 17.34 -10.06 -3.92
CA LYS A 47 15.88 -10.14 -4.10
C LYS A 47 15.23 -8.83 -3.62
N LEU A 48 14.51 -8.14 -4.49
CA LEU A 48 13.65 -7.00 -4.13
C LEU A 48 12.19 -7.45 -4.16
N ARG A 49 11.44 -7.21 -3.09
CA ARG A 49 10.04 -7.64 -2.94
C ARG A 49 9.18 -6.45 -2.59
N ILE A 50 8.15 -6.22 -3.39
CA ILE A 50 7.25 -5.10 -3.23
C ILE A 50 5.88 -5.65 -2.86
N VAL A 51 5.35 -5.27 -1.70
CA VAL A 51 3.98 -5.61 -1.29
C VAL A 51 3.07 -4.45 -1.67
N VAL A 52 2.01 -4.71 -2.44
CA VAL A 52 1.02 -3.70 -2.82
C VAL A 52 -0.39 -4.29 -2.79
N GLY A 53 -1.38 -3.43 -2.52
CA GLY A 53 -2.78 -3.80 -2.62
C GLY A 53 -3.27 -3.85 -4.07
N LEU A 54 -4.24 -4.73 -4.33
CA LEU A 54 -4.91 -4.89 -5.63
C LEU A 54 -5.37 -3.57 -6.26
N PRO A 55 -6.02 -2.62 -5.54
CA PRO A 55 -6.42 -1.34 -6.14
C PRO A 55 -5.24 -0.48 -6.60
N THR A 56 -4.10 -0.55 -5.89
CA THR A 56 -2.88 0.16 -6.29
C THR A 56 -2.26 -0.50 -7.51
N PHE A 57 -2.26 -1.84 -7.57
CA PHE A 57 -1.72 -2.56 -8.71
C PHE A 57 -2.50 -2.31 -10.00
N ILE A 58 -3.83 -2.21 -9.93
CA ILE A 58 -4.65 -1.82 -11.08
C ILE A 58 -4.21 -0.45 -11.63
N LYS A 59 -3.94 0.52 -10.75
CA LYS A 59 -3.39 1.83 -11.15
C LYS A 59 -1.99 1.72 -11.76
N ILE A 60 -1.14 0.83 -11.25
CA ILE A 60 0.19 0.57 -11.84
C ILE A 60 0.06 0.12 -13.30
N LEU A 61 -0.97 -0.66 -13.64
CA LEU A 61 -1.21 -1.13 -15.00
C LEU A 61 -2.03 -0.16 -15.88
N ASP A 62 -2.46 0.98 -15.35
CA ASP A 62 -3.22 1.97 -16.13
C ASP A 62 -2.30 2.77 -17.08
N PRO A 63 -2.49 2.68 -18.41
CA PRO A 63 -1.67 3.40 -19.38
C PRO A 63 -1.70 4.93 -19.24
N SER A 64 -2.78 5.49 -18.70
CA SER A 64 -2.94 6.94 -18.54
C SER A 64 -1.90 7.56 -17.60
N ASN A 65 -1.30 6.74 -16.71
CA ASN A 65 -0.26 7.16 -15.80
C ASN A 65 1.13 7.35 -16.45
N TYR A 66 1.29 7.03 -17.73
CA TYR A 66 2.58 6.96 -18.42
C TYR A 66 2.59 7.67 -19.78
N THR A 67 1.70 8.64 -19.99
CA THR A 67 1.58 9.40 -21.25
C THR A 67 2.81 10.27 -21.57
N ASP A 68 3.63 10.54 -20.57
CA ASP A 68 4.92 11.24 -20.64
C ASP A 68 6.11 10.32 -20.99
N LEU A 69 5.93 9.00 -20.96
CA LEU A 69 6.98 8.04 -21.32
C LEU A 69 6.89 7.65 -22.80
N ARG A 70 8.04 7.57 -23.49
CA ARG A 70 8.07 7.25 -24.93
C ARG A 70 7.50 5.86 -25.24
N GLY A 71 7.77 4.88 -24.37
CA GLY A 71 7.22 3.53 -24.46
C GLY A 71 5.99 3.30 -23.57
N GLY A 72 5.44 4.34 -22.95
CA GLY A 72 4.21 4.29 -22.16
C GLY A 72 4.22 3.21 -21.07
N LEU A 73 3.11 2.47 -20.97
CA LEU A 73 2.93 1.40 -19.98
C LEU A 73 4.01 0.32 -20.08
N LEU A 74 4.41 -0.07 -21.30
CA LEU A 74 5.39 -1.16 -21.49
C LEU A 74 6.78 -0.76 -20.97
N GLU A 75 7.18 0.50 -21.17
CA GLU A 75 8.42 1.04 -20.61
C GLU A 75 8.38 0.99 -19.07
N ALA A 76 7.29 1.50 -18.47
CA ALA A 76 7.13 1.53 -17.02
C ALA A 76 7.14 0.12 -16.40
N VAL A 77 6.44 -0.83 -17.03
CA VAL A 77 6.32 -2.20 -16.53
C VAL A 77 7.64 -2.96 -16.71
N GLY A 78 8.33 -2.78 -17.83
CA GLY A 78 9.67 -3.35 -18.03
C GLY A 78 10.67 -2.84 -17.00
N ALA A 79 10.59 -1.55 -16.63
CA ALA A 79 11.44 -0.96 -15.60
C ALA A 79 11.07 -1.42 -14.17
N LEU A 80 9.79 -1.69 -13.89
CA LEU A 80 9.31 -2.19 -12.59
C LEU A 80 9.67 -3.66 -12.36
N PHE A 81 9.46 -4.52 -13.36
CA PHE A 81 9.62 -5.97 -13.24
C PHE A 81 11.00 -6.45 -13.71
N GLN A 82 12.05 -5.88 -13.11
CA GLN A 82 13.42 -6.37 -13.30
C GLN A 82 13.57 -7.80 -12.74
N ASN A 83 14.56 -8.56 -13.22
CA ASN A 83 14.72 -9.99 -12.94
C ASN A 83 14.74 -10.36 -11.43
N ASN A 84 15.27 -9.49 -10.57
CA ASN A 84 15.35 -9.73 -9.13
C ASN A 84 14.14 -9.17 -8.35
N VAL A 85 13.16 -8.53 -9.03
CA VAL A 85 11.97 -7.93 -8.44
C VAL A 85 10.79 -8.90 -8.51
N LYS A 86 10.00 -8.97 -7.43
CA LYS A 86 8.67 -9.58 -7.46
C LYS A 86 7.67 -8.72 -6.72
N VAL A 87 6.45 -8.68 -7.23
CA VAL A 87 5.33 -8.01 -6.59
C VAL A 87 4.49 -9.03 -5.83
N TYR A 88 4.29 -8.79 -4.55
CA TYR A 88 3.38 -9.53 -3.68
C TYR A 88 2.07 -8.77 -3.65
N LEU A 89 1.05 -9.35 -4.26
CA LEU A 89 -0.23 -8.71 -4.47
C LEU A 89 -1.19 -9.09 -3.36
N TYR A 90 -1.49 -8.11 -2.50
CA TYR A 90 -2.47 -8.24 -1.45
C TYR A 90 -3.88 -8.04 -2.05
N PRO A 91 -4.83 -8.95 -1.85
CA PRO A 91 -6.19 -8.83 -2.40
C PRO A 91 -6.90 -7.60 -1.82
N ALA A 92 -7.94 -7.14 -2.51
CA ALA A 92 -8.78 -6.06 -1.98
C ALA A 92 -9.80 -6.63 -0.99
N ILE A 93 -10.34 -5.77 -0.13
CA ILE A 93 -11.51 -6.08 0.69
C ILE A 93 -12.61 -5.15 0.21
N ASN A 94 -13.76 -5.71 -0.16
CA ASN A 94 -14.95 -4.94 -0.49
C ASN A 94 -15.44 -4.23 0.79
N SER A 95 -15.53 -2.91 0.75
CA SER A 95 -15.92 -2.09 1.92
C SER A 95 -17.39 -2.27 2.31
N GLU A 96 -18.26 -2.70 1.39
CA GLU A 96 -19.69 -2.90 1.62
C GLU A 96 -20.00 -4.34 2.08
N SER A 97 -19.48 -5.34 1.36
CA SER A 97 -19.75 -6.75 1.67
C SER A 97 -18.75 -7.38 2.65
N GLY A 98 -17.59 -6.76 2.86
CA GLY A 98 -16.49 -7.34 3.65
C GLY A 98 -15.78 -8.51 2.95
N GLU A 99 -16.16 -8.82 1.71
CA GLU A 99 -15.61 -9.94 0.97
C GLU A 99 -14.20 -9.66 0.45
N ILE A 100 -13.37 -10.70 0.45
CA ILE A 100 -12.03 -10.64 -0.12
C ILE A 100 -12.14 -10.77 -1.65
N VAL A 101 -11.63 -9.76 -2.35
CA VAL A 101 -11.57 -9.72 -3.80
C VAL A 101 -10.15 -10.05 -4.25
N TYR A 102 -9.99 -11.26 -4.78
CA TYR A 102 -8.75 -11.69 -5.41
C TYR A 102 -8.65 -11.15 -6.84
N PRO A 103 -7.42 -10.94 -7.36
CA PRO A 103 -7.24 -10.51 -8.73
C PRO A 103 -7.73 -11.57 -9.73
N ASP A 104 -8.55 -11.13 -10.68
CA ASP A 104 -8.98 -11.92 -11.83
C ASP A 104 -8.77 -11.14 -13.15
N ASP A 105 -8.97 -11.82 -14.27
CA ASP A 105 -8.79 -11.23 -15.61
C ASP A 105 -9.78 -10.10 -15.93
N HIS A 106 -10.98 -10.10 -15.32
CA HIS A 106 -12.05 -9.14 -15.57
C HIS A 106 -11.78 -7.79 -14.92
N LEU A 107 -10.97 -7.75 -13.86
CA LEU A 107 -10.51 -6.51 -13.24
C LEU A 107 -9.56 -5.68 -14.13
N PHE A 108 -9.03 -6.28 -15.21
CA PHE A 108 -8.13 -5.61 -16.14
C PHE A 108 -8.81 -5.34 -17.49
N SER A 109 -8.50 -4.17 -18.07
CA SER A 109 -8.98 -3.79 -19.40
C SER A 109 -8.45 -4.77 -20.47
N PRO A 110 -9.11 -4.91 -21.63
CA PRO A 110 -8.63 -5.78 -22.71
C PRO A 110 -7.15 -5.53 -23.08
N GLU A 111 -6.73 -4.27 -23.07
CA GLU A 111 -5.38 -3.82 -23.39
C GLU A 111 -4.33 -4.28 -22.35
N THR A 112 -4.69 -4.27 -21.07
CA THR A 112 -3.77 -4.58 -19.96
C THR A 112 -3.85 -6.04 -19.50
N ARG A 113 -4.92 -6.76 -19.87
CA ARG A 113 -5.16 -8.15 -19.48
C ARG A 113 -4.05 -9.10 -19.94
N LEU A 114 -3.53 -8.92 -21.16
CA LEU A 114 -2.43 -9.76 -21.65
C LEU A 114 -1.16 -9.57 -20.83
N LEU A 115 -0.87 -8.33 -20.43
CA LEU A 115 0.26 -8.01 -19.60
C LEU A 115 0.11 -8.58 -18.18
N TRP A 116 -1.07 -8.43 -17.58
CA TRP A 116 -1.42 -9.08 -16.31
C TRP A 116 -1.18 -10.59 -16.38
N LYS A 117 -1.70 -11.27 -17.40
CA LYS A 117 -1.53 -12.72 -17.60
C LYS A 117 -0.08 -13.13 -17.68
N TYR A 118 0.72 -12.38 -18.44
CA TYR A 118 2.15 -12.62 -18.57
C TYR A 118 2.88 -12.46 -17.23
N LEU A 119 2.63 -11.37 -16.50
CA LEU A 119 3.28 -11.11 -15.21
C LEU A 119 2.90 -12.15 -14.14
N ASN A 120 1.63 -12.60 -14.15
CA ASN A 120 1.16 -13.64 -13.26
C ASN A 120 1.74 -15.02 -13.62
N SER A 121 1.73 -15.40 -14.89
CA SER A 121 2.22 -16.73 -15.34
C SER A 121 3.74 -16.89 -15.20
N THR A 122 4.49 -15.80 -15.32
CA THR A 122 5.96 -15.79 -15.13
C THR A 122 6.37 -15.78 -13.65
N GLY A 123 5.41 -15.65 -12.72
CA GLY A 123 5.70 -15.54 -11.29
C GLY A 123 6.39 -14.23 -10.90
N SER A 124 6.26 -13.21 -11.76
CA SER A 124 6.63 -11.82 -11.47
C SER A 124 5.69 -11.20 -10.43
N ILE A 125 4.45 -11.71 -10.38
CA ILE A 125 3.45 -11.40 -9.37
C ILE A 125 3.15 -12.67 -8.55
N LEU A 126 3.02 -12.49 -7.23
CA LEU A 126 2.66 -13.53 -6.27
C LEU A 126 1.45 -13.06 -5.46
N ILE A 127 0.32 -13.74 -5.60
CA ILE A 127 -0.91 -13.40 -4.88
C ILE A 127 -0.82 -13.90 -3.44
N ILE A 128 -1.03 -13.00 -2.48
CA ILE A 128 -1.11 -13.37 -1.05
C ILE A 128 -2.48 -14.00 -0.80
N LYS A 129 -2.50 -15.26 -0.35
CA LYS A 129 -3.73 -16.05 -0.09
C LYS A 129 -4.05 -16.25 1.38
N SER A 130 -3.08 -16.09 2.29
CA SER A 130 -3.30 -16.27 3.72
C SER A 130 -3.83 -14.98 4.34
N LEU A 131 -5.14 -14.84 4.35
CA LEU A 131 -5.80 -13.79 5.10
C LEU A 131 -6.45 -14.40 6.33
N SER A 132 -6.10 -13.91 7.51
CA SER A 132 -6.92 -14.14 8.69
C SER A 132 -8.21 -13.36 8.55
N THR A 133 -9.34 -14.06 8.63
CA THR A 133 -10.70 -13.49 8.63
C THR A 133 -10.95 -12.45 9.73
N ASN A 134 -10.04 -12.36 10.71
CA ASN A 134 -10.12 -11.41 11.81
C ASN A 134 -9.63 -10.00 11.44
N GLU A 135 -9.07 -9.81 10.24
CA GLU A 135 -8.52 -8.53 9.76
C GLU A 135 -9.45 -7.85 8.73
N THR A 136 -10.58 -8.45 8.40
CA THR A 136 -11.54 -7.88 7.44
C THR A 136 -12.32 -6.72 8.06
N GLY A 137 -12.46 -5.63 7.33
CA GLY A 137 -13.24 -4.45 7.77
C GLY A 137 -12.46 -3.40 8.58
N ILE A 138 -11.17 -3.59 8.84
CA ILE A 138 -10.32 -2.54 9.42
C ILE A 138 -9.91 -1.58 8.31
N THR A 139 -10.61 -0.45 8.18
CA THR A 139 -10.25 0.62 7.25
C THR A 139 -9.57 1.79 7.95
N SER A 140 -8.86 2.62 7.18
CA SER A 140 -8.24 3.83 7.73
C SER A 140 -9.30 4.78 8.29
N GLU A 141 -10.46 4.90 7.66
CA GLU A 141 -11.58 5.72 8.12
C GLU A 141 -12.18 5.18 9.42
N PHE A 142 -12.26 3.86 9.58
CA PHE A 142 -12.71 3.23 10.82
C PHE A 142 -11.74 3.55 11.97
N ILE A 143 -10.44 3.33 11.77
CA ILE A 143 -9.41 3.64 12.78
C ILE A 143 -9.37 5.13 13.12
N SER A 144 -9.41 6.02 12.12
CA SER A 144 -9.44 7.47 12.33
C SER A 144 -10.64 7.93 13.17
N ARG A 145 -11.82 7.32 12.96
CA ARG A 145 -13.01 7.60 13.79
C ARG A 145 -12.79 7.18 15.24
N LEU A 146 -12.23 5.99 15.49
CA LEU A 146 -11.95 5.52 16.85
C LEU A 146 -10.94 6.41 17.57
N ILE A 147 -9.91 6.88 16.86
CA ILE A 147 -8.92 7.83 17.39
C ILE A 147 -9.62 9.14 17.77
N ALA A 148 -10.38 9.74 16.84
CA ALA A 148 -11.04 11.03 17.05
C ALA A 148 -12.10 11.00 18.16
N SER A 149 -12.73 9.85 18.42
CA SER A 149 -13.70 9.68 19.50
C SER A 149 -13.09 9.23 20.83
N GLY A 150 -11.78 8.91 20.87
CA GLY A 150 -11.14 8.38 22.08
C GLY A 150 -11.68 7.01 22.50
N ASP A 151 -12.14 6.19 21.55
CA ASP A 151 -12.76 4.89 21.84
C ASP A 151 -11.70 3.85 22.26
N GLU A 152 -11.88 3.24 23.43
CA GLU A 152 -10.94 2.26 24.00
C GLU A 152 -10.80 0.99 23.15
N ARG A 153 -11.79 0.68 22.29
CA ARG A 153 -11.72 -0.42 21.32
C ARG A 153 -10.53 -0.28 20.37
N LEU A 154 -9.98 0.93 20.20
CA LEU A 154 -8.77 1.16 19.43
C LEU A 154 -7.60 0.24 19.83
N SER A 155 -7.47 -0.08 21.12
CA SER A 155 -6.44 -0.99 21.65
C SER A 155 -6.50 -2.41 21.08
N GLN A 156 -7.66 -2.84 20.58
CA GLN A 156 -7.84 -4.18 20.00
C GLN A 156 -7.29 -4.28 18.57
N TYR A 157 -7.08 -3.14 17.90
CA TYR A 157 -6.69 -3.07 16.49
C TYR A 157 -5.24 -2.64 16.27
N LEU A 158 -4.56 -2.15 17.31
CA LEU A 158 -3.21 -1.63 17.24
C LEU A 158 -2.28 -2.34 18.21
N PRO A 159 -0.99 -2.51 17.87
CA PRO A 159 0.01 -2.94 18.85
C PRO A 159 0.01 -2.00 20.07
N GLU A 160 0.12 -2.57 21.27
CA GLU A 160 0.09 -1.83 22.54
C GLU A 160 1.07 -0.63 22.60
N PRO A 161 2.32 -0.71 22.10
CA PRO A 161 3.21 0.46 22.07
C PRO A 161 2.65 1.62 21.23
N VAL A 162 2.02 1.31 20.09
CA VAL A 162 1.43 2.30 19.18
C VAL A 162 0.21 2.96 19.81
N TYR A 163 -0.69 2.15 20.38
CA TYR A 163 -1.89 2.67 21.05
C TYR A 163 -1.54 3.63 22.20
N ARG A 164 -0.60 3.24 23.07
CA ARG A 164 -0.13 4.11 24.16
C ARG A 164 0.47 5.40 23.62
N HIS A 165 1.32 5.32 22.61
CA HIS A 165 1.97 6.50 22.03
C HIS A 165 0.96 7.49 21.43
N ILE A 166 -0.07 7.01 20.72
CA ILE A 166 -1.16 7.85 20.19
C ILE A 166 -1.93 8.53 21.34
N ARG A 167 -2.31 7.77 22.37
CA ARG A 167 -3.12 8.26 23.49
C ARG A 167 -2.39 9.27 24.37
N GLU A 168 -1.11 9.01 24.67
CA GLU A 168 -0.30 9.85 25.55
C GLU A 168 0.01 11.21 24.92
N ASN A 169 0.33 11.22 23.62
CA ASN A 169 0.73 12.41 22.88
C ASN A 169 -0.43 13.10 22.13
N GLY A 170 -1.64 12.54 22.17
CA GLY A 170 -2.82 13.13 21.52
C GLY A 170 -2.73 13.14 19.99
N LEU A 171 -2.07 12.14 19.38
CA LEU A 171 -1.80 12.12 17.95
C LEU A 171 -3.08 11.93 17.11
N PHE A 172 -3.08 12.44 15.87
CA PHE A 172 -4.19 12.32 14.90
C PHE A 172 -5.55 12.78 15.45
N GLY A 173 -5.55 13.79 16.33
CA GLY A 173 -6.77 14.36 16.91
C GLY A 173 -7.40 13.50 18.02
N PHE A 174 -6.63 12.63 18.68
CA PHE A 174 -7.11 11.81 19.79
C PHE A 174 -7.73 12.66 20.90
N LYS A 175 -9.02 12.40 21.21
CA LYS A 175 -9.71 13.06 22.33
C LYS A 175 -9.60 12.20 23.57
N LYS A 176 -8.96 12.71 24.63
CA LYS A 176 -9.07 12.10 25.96
C LYS A 176 -10.53 12.20 26.42
N ASN A 177 -11.19 11.07 26.63
CA ASN A 177 -12.47 11.05 27.32
C ASN A 177 -12.27 11.73 28.68
N LYS A 178 -13.05 12.80 28.94
CA LYS A 178 -13.08 13.49 30.22
C LYS A 178 -13.77 12.65 31.27
#